data_AF-A0A8K0X4W1-F1
#
_entry.id   AF-A0A8K0X4W1-F1
#
_cell.length_a   1.000
_cell.length_b   1.000
_cell.length_c   1.000
_cell.angle_alpha   90.00
_cell.angle_beta   90.00
_cell.angle_gamma   90.00
#
_symmetry.space_group_name_H-M   'P 1'
#
loop_
_entity.id
_entity.type
_entity.pdbx_description
1 polymer ?
#
loop_
_entity_poly.entity_id
_entity_poly.type
_entity_poly.pdbx_seq_one_letter_code
_entity_poly.pdbx_strand_id
1 'polypeptide(L)'
;MFAASKRHLPRLLLFRPTIPRTRRPSLAEPRQGPSLKTMTSAYSQLAQNGSTSQTVTALSRWSVLNKPLPSVDKIKALHIYDFDNTIFKTPLPNTSLWTGPTIGTLSSQDVLVNGGWWHDSRILAATGEGADAEEKRAWEGWWNENIVDLIRLSTQQKDALCVLLTGRSERGFTELIKRMASSKGLEFDMVGLKPAVSPTNQSFSSTMHFKQLFLTAMMETYKNAEEIRIYEDRPKHVKGFRDFLADYNRQKSTTSRTRSPILAEVIQVADTATTLDPIVEVAEVQHMVNLHNEAIASPKIVRQPKHIRPRRLMIKKTVFFTGYLLNKKDTEVLINLAKGLIPANVPEHELKFHANNIMICPRPCPQSILDKVGGMGSKMKWQVTGTGCYENSVWAASLRAVPVTAKYHTDNPAPLVVLALRRGARPVDAGKIQSWHPVSPDNALTFETTVGEKVMLRVEPEEPGEDQYESLFANKGAKRKHGGDDGPGAPRGPAAGHHGHDGYYQQQGGHPRGGRNERRDFHSSSRGGRGGRGGGRGGNGRGGPRGNARGGRGGGRGGNHHYKSLDDVEPRNQQGGHVEYDEPSGNGNSRKQGRGGSGNGGSGPANPPADLQNYY
;
A
#
# COMPACT_ATOMS: atom_id res chain seq x y z
N MET A 1 -44.22 -34.16 -11.47
CA MET A 1 -45.38 -33.26 -11.26
C MET A 1 -44.83 -32.03 -10.55
N PHE A 2 -44.71 -30.83 -11.10
CA PHE A 2 -45.56 -30.03 -11.96
C PHE A 2 -44.80 -29.45 -13.16
N ALA A 3 -45.52 -29.18 -14.24
CA ALA A 3 -45.05 -28.65 -15.51
C ALA A 3 -45.73 -27.31 -15.85
N ALA A 4 -45.16 -26.62 -16.83
CA ALA A 4 -45.66 -25.46 -17.60
C ALA A 4 -45.63 -24.09 -16.86
N SER A 5 -45.35 -22.95 -17.48
CA SER A 5 -45.63 -22.55 -18.87
C SER A 5 -44.70 -21.41 -19.31
N LYS A 6 -44.10 -21.55 -20.51
CA LYS A 6 -43.52 -20.42 -21.28
C LYS A 6 -44.66 -19.63 -21.92
N ARG A 7 -44.61 -18.29 -21.87
CA ARG A 7 -45.38 -17.40 -22.75
C ARG A 7 -44.45 -16.38 -23.39
N HIS A 8 -44.79 -16.07 -24.64
CA HIS A 8 -44.08 -15.30 -25.63
C HIS A 8 -44.73 -13.91 -25.78
N LEU A 9 -44.02 -13.01 -26.49
CA LEU A 9 -44.43 -11.71 -27.12
C LEU A 9 -43.94 -10.42 -26.42
N PRO A 10 -43.73 -9.30 -27.16
CA PRO A 10 -43.28 -9.15 -28.55
C PRO A 10 -42.20 -8.05 -28.78
N ARG A 11 -41.64 -8.05 -30.00
CA ARG A 11 -40.80 -7.01 -30.61
C ARG A 11 -41.49 -5.63 -30.63
N LEU A 12 -40.77 -4.56 -30.28
CA LEU A 12 -41.11 -3.18 -30.64
C LEU A 12 -40.06 -2.62 -31.62
N LEU A 13 -40.57 -1.99 -32.68
CA LEU A 13 -39.84 -1.33 -33.75
C LEU A 13 -39.51 0.14 -33.39
N LEU A 14 -38.27 0.52 -33.74
CA LEU A 14 -37.80 1.79 -34.29
C LEU A 14 -38.51 3.11 -33.92
N PHE A 15 -37.77 4.03 -33.30
CA PHE A 15 -37.76 5.44 -33.69
C PHE A 15 -36.36 6.05 -33.45
N ARG A 16 -35.71 6.49 -34.54
CA ARG A 16 -34.50 7.33 -34.53
C ARG A 16 -34.91 8.76 -34.84
N PRO A 17 -34.52 9.76 -34.04
CA PRO A 17 -34.52 11.15 -34.49
C PRO A 17 -33.12 11.56 -34.98
N THR A 18 -33.07 11.99 -36.25
CA THR A 18 -31.99 12.73 -36.88
C THR A 18 -32.08 14.21 -36.51
N ILE A 19 -30.99 14.81 -35.99
CA ILE A 19 -30.84 16.27 -35.82
C ILE A 19 -29.43 16.69 -36.29
N PRO A 20 -29.27 17.88 -36.91
CA PRO A 20 -28.26 18.15 -37.93
C PRO A 20 -26.89 18.60 -37.42
N ARG A 21 -25.90 18.42 -38.29
CA ARG A 21 -24.52 18.96 -38.21
C ARG A 21 -24.52 20.49 -38.24
N THR A 22 -23.87 21.11 -37.26
CA THR A 22 -23.41 22.51 -37.31
C THR A 22 -21.89 22.60 -37.15
N ARG A 23 -21.33 23.62 -37.82
CA ARG A 23 -19.93 23.79 -38.21
C ARG A 23 -18.97 24.03 -37.02
N ARG A 24 -17.76 23.47 -37.14
CA ARG A 24 -16.58 23.81 -36.33
C ARG A 24 -15.96 25.15 -36.77
N PRO A 25 -15.47 25.98 -35.83
CA PRO A 25 -14.36 26.89 -36.06
C PRO A 25 -13.03 26.33 -35.52
N SER A 26 -11.95 26.88 -36.06
CA SER A 26 -10.54 26.46 -36.03
C SER A 26 -9.83 26.56 -34.68
N LEU A 27 -8.90 25.62 -34.46
CA LEU A 27 -7.91 25.60 -33.37
C LEU A 27 -6.82 26.64 -33.61
N ALA A 28 -6.59 27.51 -32.62
CA ALA A 28 -5.37 28.31 -32.48
C ALA A 28 -4.47 27.67 -31.40
N GLU A 29 -3.17 27.71 -31.62
CA GLU A 29 -2.10 27.07 -30.83
C GLU A 29 -2.01 27.55 -29.37
N PRO A 30 -1.63 26.67 -28.40
CA PRO A 30 -1.36 27.11 -27.03
C PRO A 30 0.10 27.54 -26.85
N ARG A 31 0.26 28.80 -26.42
CA ARG A 31 1.53 29.38 -25.94
C ARG A 31 1.98 28.72 -24.63
N GLN A 32 3.31 28.63 -24.48
CA GLN A 32 4.04 28.05 -23.36
C GLN A 32 3.73 28.76 -22.02
N GLY A 33 3.41 27.97 -20.99
CA GLY A 33 3.20 28.46 -19.61
C GLY A 33 4.51 28.59 -18.81
N PRO A 34 4.58 29.48 -17.80
CA PRO A 34 5.79 29.76 -17.03
C PRO A 34 6.07 28.75 -15.91
N SER A 35 7.32 28.76 -15.45
CA SER A 35 7.99 27.84 -14.51
C SER A 35 7.52 27.90 -13.05
N LEU A 36 7.77 26.83 -12.29
CA LEU A 36 7.38 26.58 -10.88
C LEU A 36 7.75 27.66 -9.86
N LYS A 37 8.67 28.59 -10.17
CA LYS A 37 8.98 29.74 -9.29
C LYS A 37 7.97 30.88 -9.43
N THR A 38 7.04 30.80 -10.39
CA THR A 38 5.97 31.77 -10.62
C THR A 38 4.65 31.37 -9.92
N MET A 39 4.56 30.16 -9.37
CA MET A 39 3.34 29.64 -8.71
C MET A 39 2.98 30.43 -7.44
N THR A 40 3.96 30.90 -6.65
CA THR A 40 3.70 31.69 -5.43
C THR A 40 3.22 33.12 -5.73
N SER A 41 3.51 33.64 -6.93
CA SER A 41 3.11 34.99 -7.37
C SER A 41 1.74 35.01 -8.06
N ALA A 42 1.35 33.91 -8.71
CA ALA A 42 0.04 33.78 -9.36
C ALA A 42 -1.13 33.77 -8.36
N TYR A 43 -0.92 33.33 -7.11
CA TYR A 43 -1.93 33.37 -6.06
C TYR A 43 -2.27 34.80 -5.60
N SER A 44 -1.35 35.75 -5.74
CA SER A 44 -1.60 37.15 -5.39
C SER A 44 -2.31 37.93 -6.52
N GLN A 45 -2.14 37.53 -7.78
CA GLN A 45 -2.69 38.24 -8.93
C GLN A 45 -4.09 37.76 -9.38
N LEU A 46 -4.50 36.54 -9.04
CA LEU A 46 -5.85 36.04 -9.35
C LEU A 46 -6.94 36.48 -8.36
N ALA A 47 -6.55 37.07 -7.23
CA ALA A 47 -7.49 37.75 -6.32
C ALA A 47 -8.00 39.10 -6.85
N GLN A 48 -7.50 39.58 -7.99
CA GLN A 48 -7.83 40.91 -8.52
C GLN A 48 -8.70 40.93 -9.79
N ASN A 49 -9.07 39.80 -10.42
CA ASN A 49 -9.84 39.86 -11.69
C ASN A 49 -10.95 38.80 -11.84
N GLY A 50 -11.69 38.56 -10.77
CA GLY A 50 -12.98 37.86 -10.83
C GLY A 50 -13.73 38.08 -9.53
N SER A 51 -14.62 39.05 -9.48
CA SER A 51 -15.47 39.36 -8.33
C SER A 51 -16.52 38.27 -8.10
N THR A 52 -16.10 37.07 -7.72
CA THR A 52 -16.99 36.16 -7.00
C THR A 52 -17.19 36.77 -5.61
N SER A 53 -18.32 37.46 -5.44
CA SER A 53 -18.73 38.05 -4.17
C SER A 53 -18.63 36.99 -3.04
N GLN A 54 -17.67 37.19 -2.13
CA GLN A 54 -17.42 36.38 -0.93
C GLN A 54 -18.63 36.49 0.00
N THR A 55 -19.66 35.73 -0.32
CA THR A 55 -20.99 35.79 0.30
C THR A 55 -21.34 34.43 0.86
N VAL A 56 -22.18 34.46 1.88
CA VAL A 56 -22.76 33.26 2.49
C VAL A 56 -23.45 32.37 1.45
N THR A 57 -24.11 32.96 0.44
CA THR A 57 -24.72 32.24 -0.69
C THR A 57 -23.70 31.58 -1.63
N ALA A 58 -22.54 32.22 -1.85
CA ALA A 58 -21.49 31.60 -2.65
C ALA A 58 -20.82 30.46 -1.87
N LEU A 59 -20.61 30.64 -0.57
CA LEU A 59 -20.04 29.64 0.32
C LEU A 59 -20.94 28.41 0.45
N SER A 60 -22.27 28.57 0.50
CA SER A 60 -23.21 27.46 0.63
C SER A 60 -23.12 26.45 -0.52
N ARG A 61 -22.59 26.85 -1.69
CA ARG A 61 -22.37 25.94 -2.84
C ARG A 61 -21.26 24.92 -2.61
N TRP A 62 -20.42 25.11 -1.60
CA TRP A 62 -19.41 24.14 -1.18
C TRP A 62 -19.97 23.09 -0.20
N SER A 63 -21.19 23.28 0.30
CA SER A 63 -21.83 22.37 1.24
C SER A 63 -22.83 21.49 0.51
N VAL A 64 -22.84 20.20 0.82
CA VAL A 64 -23.89 19.28 0.35
C VAL A 64 -25.19 19.43 1.14
N LEU A 65 -25.19 20.23 2.22
CA LEU A 65 -26.40 20.56 2.99
C LEU A 65 -27.16 21.71 2.33
N ASN A 66 -28.48 21.56 2.27
CA ASN A 66 -29.41 22.65 1.92
C ASN A 66 -29.84 23.43 3.18
N LYS A 67 -28.87 23.82 4.01
CA LYS A 67 -29.09 24.57 5.26
C LYS A 67 -28.70 26.04 5.04
N PRO A 68 -29.54 27.01 5.45
CA PRO A 68 -29.15 28.41 5.44
C PRO A 68 -28.00 28.63 6.41
N LEU A 69 -26.94 29.27 5.94
CA LEU A 69 -25.75 29.53 6.74
C LEU A 69 -25.92 30.79 7.61
N PRO A 70 -25.30 30.84 8.80
CA PRO A 70 -25.34 32.01 9.68
C PRO A 70 -24.79 33.27 9.00
N SER A 71 -25.28 34.44 9.43
CA SER A 71 -24.79 35.73 8.94
C SER A 71 -23.34 35.98 9.38
N VAL A 72 -22.59 36.71 8.55
CA VAL A 72 -21.14 36.92 8.72
C VAL A 72 -20.78 37.57 10.06
N ASP A 73 -21.63 38.46 10.56
CA ASP A 73 -21.46 39.19 11.81
C ASP A 73 -21.58 38.33 13.06
N LYS A 74 -22.26 37.18 12.98
CA LYS A 74 -22.51 36.30 14.13
C LYS A 74 -21.37 35.32 14.40
N ILE A 75 -20.52 35.05 13.42
CA ILE A 75 -19.50 33.99 13.53
C ILE A 75 -18.14 34.59 13.90
N LYS A 76 -17.58 34.06 14.98
CA LYS A 76 -16.29 34.39 15.57
C LYS A 76 -15.31 33.22 15.59
N ALA A 77 -15.79 31.98 15.58
CA ALA A 77 -14.95 30.79 15.56
C ALA A 77 -15.30 29.87 14.38
N LEU A 78 -14.29 29.21 13.81
CA LEU A 78 -14.46 28.20 12.76
C LEU A 78 -13.95 26.86 13.27
N HIS A 79 -14.83 25.86 13.39
CA HIS A 79 -14.46 24.51 13.84
C HIS A 79 -14.62 23.51 12.69
N ILE A 80 -13.50 22.89 12.28
CA ILE A 80 -13.42 22.01 11.13
C ILE A 80 -12.99 20.63 11.60
N TYR A 81 -13.78 19.63 11.24
CA TYR A 81 -13.54 18.24 11.57
C TYR A 81 -13.36 17.43 10.29
N ASP A 82 -12.19 16.82 10.08
CA ASP A 82 -12.03 15.82 9.03
C ASP A 82 -12.91 14.60 9.31
N PHE A 83 -13.40 13.92 8.28
CA PHE A 83 -14.28 12.76 8.49
C PHE A 83 -13.50 11.47 8.75
N ASP A 84 -12.76 11.01 7.75
CA ASP A 84 -12.12 9.70 7.73
C ASP A 84 -11.04 9.61 8.81
N ASN A 85 -11.14 8.60 9.68
CA ASN A 85 -10.25 8.29 10.81
C ASN A 85 -10.07 9.40 11.86
N THR A 86 -10.74 10.53 11.69
CA THR A 86 -10.82 11.64 12.63
C THR A 86 -12.12 11.57 13.43
N ILE A 87 -13.27 11.78 12.76
CA ILE A 87 -14.60 11.64 13.38
C ILE A 87 -15.06 10.17 13.38
N PHE A 88 -14.80 9.46 12.28
CA PHE A 88 -15.32 8.13 12.01
C PHE A 88 -14.20 7.14 11.70
N LYS A 89 -14.25 5.93 12.26
CA LYS A 89 -13.26 4.86 12.05
C LYS A 89 -13.46 4.20 10.68
N THR A 90 -13.08 4.92 9.62
CA THR A 90 -13.17 4.40 8.26
C THR A 90 -12.24 3.18 8.10
N PRO A 91 -12.76 2.03 7.61
CA PRO A 91 -11.95 0.85 7.40
C PRO A 91 -10.78 1.08 6.42
N LEU A 92 -9.61 0.58 6.78
CA LEU A 92 -8.43 0.46 5.94
C LEU A 92 -8.36 -0.93 5.28
N PRO A 93 -7.70 -1.07 4.12
CA PRO A 93 -7.44 -2.39 3.54
C PRO A 93 -6.66 -3.29 4.52
N ASN A 94 -7.10 -4.52 4.68
CA ASN A 94 -6.55 -5.44 5.66
C ASN A 94 -5.19 -6.01 5.22
N THR A 95 -4.13 -5.60 5.91
CA THR A 95 -2.75 -6.05 5.67
C THR A 95 -2.51 -7.53 5.94
N SER A 96 -3.43 -8.20 6.65
CA SER A 96 -3.38 -9.65 6.86
C SER A 96 -4.04 -10.46 5.74
N LEU A 97 -4.82 -9.80 4.87
CA LEU A 97 -5.48 -10.41 3.72
C LEU A 97 -4.76 -10.09 2.43
N TRP A 98 -4.38 -8.83 2.21
CA TRP A 98 -3.88 -8.35 0.91
C TRP A 98 -2.38 -8.10 0.93
N THR A 99 -1.70 -8.45 -0.15
CA THR A 99 -0.29 -8.10 -0.30
C THR A 99 -0.10 -6.58 -0.38
N GLY A 100 1.07 -6.07 0.04
CA GLY A 100 1.40 -4.64 -0.04
C GLY A 100 1.16 -4.00 -1.43
N PRO A 101 1.58 -4.63 -2.55
CA PRO A 101 1.26 -4.13 -3.89
C PRO A 101 -0.25 -4.05 -4.18
N THR A 102 -1.03 -5.00 -3.68
CA THR A 102 -2.49 -4.97 -3.80
C THR A 102 -3.10 -3.86 -2.95
N ILE A 103 -2.61 -3.61 -1.74
CA ILE A 103 -3.05 -2.47 -0.94
C ILE A 103 -2.79 -1.15 -1.68
N GLY A 104 -1.62 -0.99 -2.29
CA GLY A 104 -1.33 0.17 -3.13
C GLY A 104 -2.26 0.28 -4.34
N THR A 105 -2.60 -0.84 -4.97
CA THR A 105 -3.57 -0.91 -6.09
C THR A 105 -4.97 -0.51 -5.66
N LEU A 106 -5.46 -1.06 -4.54
CA LEU A 106 -6.78 -0.73 -3.98
C LEU A 106 -6.84 0.73 -3.55
N SER A 107 -5.75 1.28 -3.02
CA SER A 107 -5.69 2.66 -2.56
C SER A 107 -5.57 3.68 -3.70
N SER A 108 -5.17 3.24 -4.90
CA SER A 108 -4.93 4.12 -6.04
C SER A 108 -6.22 4.43 -6.80
N GLN A 109 -6.40 5.71 -7.13
CA GLN A 109 -7.51 6.17 -7.95
C GLN A 109 -7.36 5.80 -9.44
N ASP A 110 -6.13 5.56 -9.91
CA ASP A 110 -5.84 5.45 -11.35
C ASP A 110 -5.85 4.01 -11.87
N VAL A 111 -5.72 3.01 -10.98
CA VAL A 111 -5.62 1.61 -11.40
C VAL A 111 -7.00 1.00 -11.65
N LEU A 112 -7.95 1.31 -10.78
CA LEU A 112 -9.32 0.82 -10.86
C LEU A 112 -10.23 1.90 -11.44
N VAL A 113 -11.02 1.58 -12.48
CA VAL A 113 -11.88 2.56 -13.18
C VAL A 113 -12.89 3.25 -12.25
N ASN A 114 -13.26 2.61 -11.14
CA ASN A 114 -14.15 3.15 -10.12
C ASN A 114 -13.42 3.96 -9.02
N GLY A 115 -12.10 4.17 -9.13
CA GLY A 115 -11.31 5.00 -8.22
C GLY A 115 -10.78 4.26 -6.97
N GLY A 116 -11.04 2.97 -6.80
CA GLY A 116 -10.49 2.20 -5.68
C GLY A 116 -11.15 2.47 -4.33
N TRP A 117 -10.48 2.06 -3.25
CA TRP A 117 -10.96 1.97 -1.87
C TRP A 117 -11.56 3.27 -1.33
N TRP A 118 -10.89 4.39 -1.55
CA TRP A 118 -11.30 5.70 -1.03
C TRP A 118 -12.40 6.37 -1.85
N HIS A 119 -12.68 5.87 -3.05
CA HIS A 119 -13.65 6.44 -3.98
C HIS A 119 -14.88 5.56 -4.18
N ASP A 120 -14.91 4.41 -3.54
CA ASP A 120 -16.02 3.47 -3.58
C ASP A 120 -16.85 3.56 -2.29
N SER A 121 -18.06 4.15 -2.39
CA SER A 121 -18.91 4.32 -1.21
C SER A 121 -19.41 3.01 -0.62
N ARG A 122 -19.36 1.91 -1.36
CA ARG A 122 -19.72 0.58 -0.85
C ARG A 122 -18.77 0.10 0.23
N ILE A 123 -17.49 0.47 0.15
CA ILE A 123 -16.50 0.15 1.19
C ILE A 123 -16.88 0.80 2.52
N LEU A 124 -17.24 2.10 2.50
CA LEU A 124 -17.69 2.78 3.70
C LEU A 124 -19.06 2.22 4.17
N ALA A 125 -19.96 1.93 3.23
CA ALA A 125 -21.27 1.36 3.54
C ALA A 125 -21.21 -0.07 4.11
N ALA A 126 -20.15 -0.84 3.80
CA ALA A 126 -19.93 -2.19 4.30
C ALA A 126 -19.37 -2.22 5.74
N THR A 127 -19.15 -1.05 6.36
CA THR A 127 -18.72 -0.94 7.75
C THR A 127 -19.67 -1.70 8.69
N GLY A 128 -19.11 -2.46 9.63
CA GLY A 128 -19.87 -3.27 10.57
C GLY A 128 -20.68 -4.38 9.88
N GLU A 129 -21.98 -4.41 10.13
CA GLU A 129 -22.94 -5.34 9.52
C GLU A 129 -23.59 -4.75 8.24
N GLY A 130 -23.08 -3.61 7.76
CA GLY A 130 -23.58 -2.90 6.59
C GLY A 130 -24.52 -1.74 6.94
N ALA A 131 -24.60 -0.76 6.04
CA ALA A 131 -25.19 0.55 6.31
C ALA A 131 -26.62 0.52 6.86
N ASP A 132 -27.48 -0.36 6.34
CA ASP A 132 -28.89 -0.41 6.77
C ASP A 132 -29.07 -1.00 8.18
N ALA A 133 -28.17 -1.88 8.61
CA ALA A 133 -28.14 -2.40 9.98
C ALA A 133 -27.48 -1.38 10.92
N GLU A 134 -26.35 -0.83 10.52
CA GLU A 134 -25.60 0.14 11.31
C GLU A 134 -26.35 1.45 11.55
N GLU A 135 -27.11 1.95 10.58
CA GLU A 135 -27.87 3.19 10.71
C GLU A 135 -28.85 3.14 11.88
N LYS A 136 -29.48 1.98 12.11
CA LYS A 136 -30.44 1.78 13.21
C LYS A 136 -29.79 1.92 14.59
N ARG A 137 -28.49 1.65 14.67
CA ARG A 137 -27.67 1.75 15.87
C ARG A 137 -26.67 2.91 15.79
N ALA A 138 -26.90 3.84 14.85
CA ALA A 138 -26.07 5.01 14.63
C ALA A 138 -24.56 4.68 14.51
N TRP A 139 -24.19 3.56 13.89
CA TRP A 139 -22.81 3.07 13.81
C TRP A 139 -22.07 3.06 15.17
N GLU A 140 -22.74 2.61 16.23
CA GLU A 140 -22.15 2.52 17.58
C GLU A 140 -20.78 1.79 17.55
N GLY A 141 -19.80 2.35 18.29
CA GLY A 141 -18.43 1.82 18.34
C GLY A 141 -17.51 2.27 17.20
N TRP A 142 -18.05 2.81 16.10
CA TRP A 142 -17.29 3.30 14.95
C TRP A 142 -16.98 4.80 14.99
N TRP A 143 -17.63 5.56 15.88
CA TRP A 143 -17.30 6.97 16.08
C TRP A 143 -16.12 7.15 17.04
N ASN A 144 -15.38 8.23 16.84
CA ASN A 144 -14.48 8.76 17.85
C ASN A 144 -15.28 9.64 18.82
N GLU A 145 -15.73 9.06 19.94
CA GLU A 145 -16.66 9.74 20.87
C GLU A 145 -16.09 11.04 21.44
N ASN A 146 -14.77 11.14 21.63
CA ASN A 146 -14.14 12.39 22.05
C ASN A 146 -14.33 13.52 21.02
N ILE A 147 -14.25 13.20 19.73
CA ILE A 147 -14.48 14.18 18.66
C ILE A 147 -15.97 14.48 18.51
N VAL A 148 -16.84 13.48 18.68
CA VAL A 148 -18.31 13.67 18.72
C VAL A 148 -18.71 14.66 19.82
N ASP A 149 -18.12 14.55 21.01
CA ASP A 149 -18.42 15.49 22.10
C ASP A 149 -17.92 16.90 21.80
N LEU A 150 -16.76 17.05 21.16
CA LEU A 150 -16.28 18.36 20.68
C LEU A 150 -17.19 18.96 19.60
N ILE A 151 -17.76 18.15 18.70
CA ILE A 151 -18.74 18.60 17.72
C ILE A 151 -19.99 19.10 18.44
N ARG A 152 -20.51 18.35 19.41
CA ARG A 152 -21.68 18.77 20.21
C ARG A 152 -21.42 20.09 20.94
N LEU A 153 -20.25 20.26 21.55
CA LEU A 153 -19.88 21.55 22.17
C LEU A 153 -19.84 22.68 21.13
N SER A 154 -19.29 22.41 19.94
CA SER A 154 -19.26 23.39 18.85
C SER A 154 -20.66 23.81 18.39
N THR A 155 -21.62 22.90 18.34
CA THR A 155 -23.02 23.23 17.97
C THR A 155 -23.75 24.07 19.02
N GLN A 156 -23.31 24.00 20.28
CA GLN A 156 -23.85 24.83 21.36
C GLN A 156 -23.30 26.26 21.31
N GLN A 157 -22.07 26.42 20.81
CA GLN A 157 -21.42 27.72 20.65
C GLN A 157 -22.07 28.51 19.50
N LYS A 158 -22.88 29.52 19.85
CA LYS A 158 -23.70 30.29 18.89
C LYS A 158 -22.90 31.17 17.93
N ASP A 159 -21.65 31.46 18.27
CA ASP A 159 -20.72 32.22 17.45
C ASP A 159 -19.67 31.34 16.75
N ALA A 160 -19.83 30.01 16.77
CA ALA A 160 -19.00 29.09 16.00
C ALA A 160 -19.73 28.59 14.74
N LEU A 161 -18.99 28.42 13.65
CA LEU A 161 -19.42 27.65 12.50
C LEU A 161 -18.86 26.23 12.60
N CYS A 162 -19.74 25.23 12.69
CA CYS A 162 -19.35 23.82 12.80
C CYS A 162 -19.37 23.12 11.44
N VAL A 163 -18.22 22.60 11.00
CA VAL A 163 -18.02 22.09 9.64
C VAL A 163 -17.44 20.67 9.65
N LEU A 164 -18.10 19.76 8.95
CA LEU A 164 -17.51 18.48 8.52
C LEU A 164 -16.84 18.70 7.17
N LEU A 165 -15.58 18.29 7.02
CA LEU A 165 -14.83 18.38 5.76
C LEU A 165 -14.24 17.00 5.41
N THR A 166 -14.28 16.58 4.16
CA THR A 166 -13.67 15.31 3.74
C THR A 166 -13.16 15.36 2.31
N GLY A 167 -12.11 14.58 2.03
CA GLY A 167 -11.63 14.35 0.67
C GLY A 167 -12.51 13.43 -0.18
N ARG A 168 -13.52 12.77 0.41
CA ARG A 168 -14.48 11.92 -0.30
C ARG A 168 -15.25 12.74 -1.34
N SER A 169 -15.51 12.13 -2.51
CA SER A 169 -16.23 12.82 -3.58
C SER A 169 -17.70 13.00 -3.26
N GLU A 170 -18.28 14.15 -3.60
CA GLU A 170 -19.73 14.38 -3.49
C GLU A 170 -20.51 13.27 -4.21
N ARG A 171 -20.06 12.90 -5.40
CA ARG A 171 -20.62 11.78 -6.15
C ARG A 171 -20.38 10.48 -5.36
N GLY A 172 -21.46 9.84 -4.95
CA GLY A 172 -21.47 8.53 -4.30
C GLY A 172 -21.48 8.56 -2.77
N PHE A 173 -21.00 9.64 -2.12
CA PHE A 173 -20.89 9.71 -0.66
C PHE A 173 -21.88 10.65 0.02
N THR A 174 -22.44 11.64 -0.69
CA THR A 174 -23.33 12.65 -0.09
C THR A 174 -24.44 12.05 0.76
N GLU A 175 -25.21 11.12 0.20
CA GLU A 175 -26.35 10.54 0.93
C GLU A 175 -25.90 9.64 2.08
N LEU A 176 -24.82 8.89 1.92
CA LEU A 176 -24.28 8.01 2.96
C LEU A 176 -23.77 8.81 4.16
N ILE A 177 -22.92 9.83 3.92
CA ILE A 177 -22.36 10.65 5.01
C ILE A 177 -23.47 11.43 5.74
N LYS A 178 -24.48 11.94 5.00
CA LYS A 178 -25.65 12.58 5.62
C LYS A 178 -26.41 11.61 6.52
N ARG A 179 -26.70 10.39 6.07
CA ARG A 179 -27.35 9.34 6.88
C ARG A 179 -26.56 9.04 8.14
N MET A 180 -25.24 8.84 8.00
CA MET A 180 -24.34 8.56 9.12
C MET A 180 -24.37 9.67 10.17
N ALA A 181 -24.11 10.93 9.77
CA ALA A 181 -24.15 12.06 10.68
C ALA A 181 -25.52 12.24 11.34
N SER A 182 -26.61 12.13 10.56
CA SER A 182 -27.98 12.30 11.06
C SER A 182 -28.36 11.20 12.07
N SER A 183 -27.99 9.95 11.81
CA SER A 183 -28.27 8.82 12.73
C SER A 183 -27.60 8.99 14.09
N LYS A 184 -26.40 9.59 14.12
CA LYS A 184 -25.65 9.90 15.35
C LYS A 184 -26.11 11.20 16.02
N GLY A 185 -27.04 11.94 15.40
CA GLY A 185 -27.50 13.25 15.89
C GLY A 185 -26.42 14.33 15.81
N LEU A 186 -25.49 14.23 14.86
CA LEU A 186 -24.47 15.24 14.63
C LEU A 186 -25.01 16.30 13.68
N GLU A 187 -25.19 17.52 14.20
CA GLU A 187 -25.62 18.66 13.40
C GLU A 187 -24.43 19.50 12.96
N PHE A 188 -24.29 19.71 11.65
CA PHE A 188 -23.28 20.61 11.10
C PHE A 188 -23.96 21.81 10.44
N ASP A 189 -23.24 22.93 10.36
CA ASP A 189 -23.64 24.05 9.51
C ASP A 189 -23.27 23.80 8.06
N MET A 190 -22.13 23.14 7.85
CA MET A 190 -21.64 22.76 6.53
C MET A 190 -21.10 21.34 6.52
N VAL A 191 -21.34 20.65 5.41
CA VAL A 191 -20.72 19.36 5.10
C VAL A 191 -20.03 19.50 3.75
N GLY A 192 -18.71 19.64 3.76
CA GLY A 192 -17.88 19.81 2.57
C GLY A 192 -17.31 18.47 2.09
N LEU A 193 -17.83 17.97 0.97
CA LEU A 193 -17.23 16.86 0.21
C LEU A 193 -16.49 17.43 -1.01
N LYS A 194 -15.57 16.67 -1.60
CA LYS A 194 -14.81 17.08 -2.79
C LYS A 194 -15.71 17.08 -4.03
N PRO A 195 -16.03 18.23 -4.64
CA PRO A 195 -16.77 18.25 -5.91
C PRO A 195 -15.85 17.83 -7.06
N ALA A 196 -16.43 17.55 -8.24
CA ALA A 196 -15.63 17.22 -9.42
C ALA A 196 -14.76 18.40 -9.90
N VAL A 197 -15.28 19.62 -9.73
CA VAL A 197 -14.61 20.90 -9.99
C VAL A 197 -15.03 21.87 -8.89
N SER A 198 -14.22 22.89 -8.60
CA SER A 198 -14.62 23.94 -7.67
C SER A 198 -15.89 24.66 -8.16
N PRO A 199 -16.61 25.38 -7.29
CA PRO A 199 -17.69 26.28 -7.70
C PRO A 199 -17.26 27.36 -8.71
N THR A 200 -15.95 27.60 -8.86
CA THR A 200 -15.34 28.48 -9.87
C THR A 200 -14.81 27.72 -11.09
N ASN A 201 -15.19 26.44 -11.25
CA ASN A 201 -14.87 25.55 -12.35
C ASN A 201 -13.37 25.21 -12.49
N GLN A 202 -12.64 25.18 -11.38
CA GLN A 202 -11.22 24.78 -11.33
C GLN A 202 -11.09 23.30 -10.94
N SER A 203 -10.14 22.59 -11.56
CA SER A 203 -9.80 21.22 -11.15
C SER A 203 -8.92 21.20 -9.91
N PHE A 204 -9.13 20.23 -9.02
CA PHE A 204 -8.28 20.04 -7.84
C PHE A 204 -7.05 19.20 -8.21
N SER A 205 -5.87 19.65 -7.76
CA SER A 205 -4.62 18.91 -7.96
C SER A 205 -4.34 17.88 -6.88
N SER A 206 -5.01 18.00 -5.73
CA SER A 206 -4.94 17.08 -4.61
C SER A 206 -6.12 17.30 -3.65
N THR A 207 -6.37 16.35 -2.75
CA THR A 207 -7.31 16.51 -1.63
C THR A 207 -6.92 17.68 -0.72
N MET A 208 -5.63 17.86 -0.44
CA MET A 208 -5.14 19.01 0.34
C MET A 208 -5.47 20.34 -0.36
N HIS A 209 -5.26 20.43 -1.68
CA HIS A 209 -5.57 21.65 -2.43
C HIS A 209 -7.07 21.97 -2.40
N PHE A 210 -7.94 20.96 -2.54
CA PHE A 210 -9.39 21.14 -2.33
C PHE A 210 -9.70 21.73 -0.94
N LYS A 211 -9.18 21.12 0.13
CA LYS A 211 -9.44 21.57 1.50
C LYS A 211 -8.93 23.01 1.71
N GLN A 212 -7.76 23.36 1.19
CA GLN A 212 -7.23 24.74 1.25
C GLN A 212 -8.11 25.77 0.54
N LEU A 213 -8.63 25.45 -0.65
CA LEU A 213 -9.56 26.34 -1.38
C LEU A 213 -10.89 26.51 -0.62
N PHE A 214 -11.43 25.43 -0.07
CA PHE A 214 -12.62 25.47 0.78
C PHE A 214 -12.40 26.38 2.00
N LEU A 215 -11.30 26.16 2.74
CA LEU A 215 -10.96 26.94 3.92
C LEU A 215 -10.74 28.42 3.58
N THR A 216 -10.12 28.71 2.44
CA THR A 216 -9.96 30.09 1.95
C THR A 216 -11.33 30.74 1.72
N ALA A 217 -12.22 30.10 0.96
CA ALA A 217 -13.57 30.64 0.72
C ALA A 217 -14.34 30.91 2.02
N MET A 218 -14.22 29.99 2.99
CA MET A 218 -14.84 30.13 4.30
C MET A 218 -14.25 31.28 5.12
N MET A 219 -12.93 31.39 5.23
CA MET A 219 -12.26 32.46 5.98
C MET A 219 -12.45 33.85 5.36
N GLU A 220 -12.55 33.94 4.04
CA GLU A 220 -12.85 35.20 3.34
C GLU A 220 -14.33 35.61 3.48
N THR A 221 -15.25 34.63 3.54
CA THR A 221 -16.68 34.90 3.77
C THR A 221 -16.93 35.31 5.22
N TYR A 222 -16.45 34.51 6.19
CA TYR A 222 -16.52 34.78 7.63
C TYR A 222 -15.31 35.59 8.10
N LYS A 223 -15.11 36.75 7.46
CA LYS A 223 -13.97 37.65 7.73
C LYS A 223 -13.85 38.15 9.18
N ASN A 224 -14.95 38.08 9.94
CA ASN A 224 -15.01 38.47 11.34
C ASN A 224 -14.58 37.34 12.30
N ALA A 225 -14.36 36.13 11.79
CA ALA A 225 -13.87 35.01 12.59
C ALA A 225 -12.44 35.26 13.07
N GLU A 226 -12.24 35.13 14.36
CA GLU A 226 -11.00 35.42 15.08
C GLU A 226 -10.13 34.16 15.20
N GLU A 227 -10.76 32.98 15.25
CA GLU A 227 -10.07 31.70 15.41
C GLU A 227 -10.56 30.61 14.45
N ILE A 228 -9.66 29.66 14.18
CA ILE A 228 -9.93 28.44 13.43
C ILE A 228 -9.29 27.23 14.11
N ARG A 229 -10.08 26.17 14.33
CA ARG A 229 -9.61 24.88 14.83
C ARG A 229 -9.85 23.80 13.79
N ILE A 230 -8.82 23.03 13.46
CA ILE A 230 -8.88 21.93 12.50
C ILE A 230 -8.48 20.64 13.20
N TYR A 231 -9.35 19.64 13.19
CA TYR A 231 -9.09 18.29 13.67
C TYR A 231 -8.83 17.36 12.48
N GLU A 232 -7.67 16.71 12.44
CA GLU A 232 -7.22 15.87 11.33
C GLU A 232 -6.31 14.76 11.87
N ASP A 233 -6.48 13.53 11.39
CA ASP A 233 -5.72 12.35 11.82
C ASP A 233 -4.34 12.27 11.15
N ARG A 234 -4.25 12.66 9.87
CA ARG A 234 -3.04 12.48 9.06
C ARG A 234 -1.95 13.50 9.42
N PRO A 235 -0.76 13.07 9.89
CA PRO A 235 0.34 13.99 10.24
C PRO A 235 0.77 14.90 9.07
N LYS A 236 0.75 14.38 7.84
CA LYS A 236 1.08 15.15 6.63
C LYS A 236 0.05 16.26 6.37
N HIS A 237 -1.24 15.97 6.57
CA HIS A 237 -2.29 16.98 6.39
C HIS A 237 -2.26 18.00 7.52
N VAL A 238 -2.03 17.58 8.76
CA VAL A 238 -1.81 18.47 9.91
C VAL A 238 -0.68 19.46 9.62
N LYS A 239 0.47 18.99 9.15
CA LYS A 239 1.58 19.86 8.74
C LYS A 239 1.16 20.79 7.60
N GLY A 240 0.50 20.25 6.57
CA GLY A 240 0.02 21.02 5.42
C GLY A 240 -0.93 22.17 5.80
N PHE A 241 -1.83 21.96 6.76
CA PHE A 241 -2.72 23.01 7.27
C PHE A 241 -1.99 24.06 8.09
N ARG A 242 -1.04 23.65 8.95
CA ARG A 242 -0.22 24.60 9.73
C ARG A 242 0.57 25.52 8.81
N ASP A 243 1.23 24.96 7.80
CA ASP A 243 1.99 25.72 6.81
C ASP A 243 1.06 26.67 6.03
N PHE A 244 -0.08 26.17 5.55
CA PHE A 244 -1.09 26.96 4.82
C PHE A 244 -1.63 28.15 5.63
N LEU A 245 -2.03 27.93 6.89
CA LEU A 245 -2.60 29.00 7.72
C LEU A 245 -1.56 30.06 8.09
N ALA A 246 -0.31 29.66 8.31
CA ALA A 246 0.79 30.60 8.52
C ALA A 246 1.05 31.47 7.28
N ASP A 247 1.06 30.86 6.09
CA ASP A 247 1.24 31.58 4.83
C ASP A 247 0.05 32.49 4.51
N TYR A 248 -1.17 32.03 4.76
CA TYR A 248 -2.39 32.81 4.60
C TYR A 248 -2.33 34.10 5.45
N ASN A 249 -1.99 33.98 6.75
CA ASN A 249 -1.84 35.14 7.63
C ASN A 249 -0.74 36.11 7.18
N ARG A 250 0.39 35.59 6.66
CA ARG A 250 1.49 36.40 6.11
C ARG A 250 1.10 37.18 4.86
N GLN A 251 0.29 36.60 3.98
CA GLN A 251 -0.18 37.26 2.76
C GLN A 251 -1.20 38.36 3.08
N LYS A 252 -2.09 38.14 4.05
CA LYS A 252 -3.10 39.13 4.45
C LYS A 252 -2.50 40.33 5.19
N SER A 253 -1.44 40.12 5.97
CA SER A 253 -0.72 41.24 6.59
C SER A 253 -0.02 42.16 5.58
N THR A 254 0.32 41.65 4.39
CA THR A 254 1.09 42.39 3.36
C THR A 254 0.24 42.98 2.24
N THR A 255 -0.84 42.31 1.82
CA THR A 255 -1.50 42.62 0.53
C THR A 255 -2.94 43.14 0.67
N SER A 256 -3.64 42.88 1.79
CA SER A 256 -5.04 43.28 1.96
C SER A 256 -5.49 43.20 3.42
N ARG A 257 -5.81 44.34 4.05
CA ARG A 257 -6.38 44.41 5.42
C ARG A 257 -7.88 44.08 5.47
N THR A 258 -8.33 43.10 4.69
CA THR A 258 -9.76 42.68 4.68
C THR A 258 -10.18 41.99 5.97
N ARG A 259 -9.22 41.42 6.71
CA ARG A 259 -9.39 40.86 8.06
C ARG A 259 -8.09 40.92 8.86
N SER A 260 -8.19 40.79 10.18
CA SER A 260 -7.04 40.54 11.06
C SER A 260 -6.50 39.11 10.89
N PRO A 261 -5.23 38.82 11.23
CA PRO A 261 -4.72 37.45 11.26
C PRO A 261 -5.64 36.53 12.07
N ILE A 262 -5.85 35.31 11.59
CA ILE A 262 -6.65 34.30 12.30
C ILE A 262 -5.79 33.53 13.29
N LEU A 263 -6.27 33.31 14.51
CA LEU A 263 -5.66 32.39 15.45
C LEU A 263 -5.94 30.96 14.98
N ALA A 264 -4.89 30.26 14.54
CA ALA A 264 -5.01 28.93 13.94
C ALA A 264 -4.49 27.83 14.86
N GLU A 265 -5.34 26.85 15.15
CA GLU A 265 -4.97 25.63 15.85
C GLU A 265 -5.27 24.41 14.96
N VAL A 266 -4.26 23.57 14.74
CA VAL A 266 -4.43 22.31 13.99
C VAL A 266 -4.07 21.17 14.94
N ILE A 267 -5.09 20.42 15.33
CA ILE A 267 -5.04 19.34 16.30
C ILE A 267 -4.88 18.03 15.54
N GLN A 268 -3.77 17.33 15.79
CA GLN A 268 -3.60 15.97 15.29
C GLN A 268 -4.43 15.02 16.14
N VAL A 269 -5.40 14.36 15.53
CA VAL A 269 -6.21 13.33 16.20
C VAL A 269 -5.47 12.00 16.11
N ALA A 270 -5.51 11.21 17.18
CA ALA A 270 -4.90 9.89 17.17
C ALA A 270 -5.60 8.99 16.15
N ASP A 271 -4.81 8.23 15.38
CA ASP A 271 -5.34 7.29 14.40
C ASP A 271 -6.19 6.21 15.08
N THR A 272 -7.41 6.03 14.59
CA THR A 272 -8.39 5.05 15.09
C THR A 272 -8.73 3.99 14.05
N ALA A 273 -7.85 3.80 13.07
CA ALA A 273 -8.00 2.86 11.98
C ALA A 273 -8.38 1.44 12.42
N THR A 274 -9.20 0.81 11.59
CA THR A 274 -9.65 -0.58 11.72
C THR A 274 -9.78 -1.18 10.32
N THR A 275 -10.19 -2.45 10.22
CA THR A 275 -10.43 -3.13 8.94
C THR A 275 -11.88 -3.62 8.87
N LEU A 276 -12.33 -3.99 7.67
CA LEU A 276 -13.60 -4.70 7.54
C LEU A 276 -13.46 -6.14 8.06
N ASP A 277 -14.60 -6.80 8.27
CA ASP A 277 -14.62 -8.25 8.42
C ASP A 277 -13.96 -8.90 7.19
N PRO A 278 -13.05 -9.88 7.36
CA PRO A 278 -12.33 -10.46 6.24
C PRO A 278 -13.19 -11.02 5.10
N ILE A 279 -14.37 -11.57 5.40
CA ILE A 279 -15.26 -12.12 4.37
C ILE A 279 -15.93 -10.99 3.62
N VAL A 280 -16.45 -10.00 4.35
CA VAL A 280 -17.05 -8.79 3.77
C VAL A 280 -16.04 -8.04 2.91
N GLU A 281 -14.81 -7.88 3.39
CA GLU A 281 -13.75 -7.18 2.67
C GLU A 281 -13.42 -7.84 1.33
N VAL A 282 -13.26 -9.17 1.32
CA VAL A 282 -13.00 -9.92 0.09
C VAL A 282 -14.19 -9.83 -0.87
N ALA A 283 -15.42 -9.85 -0.37
CA ALA A 283 -16.61 -9.68 -1.18
C ALA A 283 -16.66 -8.30 -1.84
N GLU A 284 -16.38 -7.23 -1.09
CA GLU A 284 -16.38 -5.86 -1.63
C GLU A 284 -15.24 -5.64 -2.62
N VAL A 285 -14.04 -6.15 -2.36
CA VAL A 285 -12.92 -6.09 -3.33
C VAL A 285 -13.26 -6.90 -4.59
N GLN A 286 -13.91 -8.06 -4.46
CA GLN A 286 -14.36 -8.83 -5.63
C GLN A 286 -15.41 -8.05 -6.43
N HIS A 287 -16.34 -7.37 -5.75
CA HIS A 287 -17.34 -6.53 -6.40
C HIS A 287 -16.71 -5.33 -7.12
N MET A 288 -15.68 -4.74 -6.51
CA MET A 288 -14.85 -3.69 -7.11
C MET A 288 -14.18 -4.16 -8.41
N VAL A 289 -13.55 -5.33 -8.38
CA VAL A 289 -12.92 -5.98 -9.55
C VAL A 289 -13.96 -6.27 -10.63
N ASN A 290 -15.16 -6.74 -10.26
CA ASN A 290 -16.23 -7.02 -11.21
C ASN A 290 -16.68 -5.75 -11.95
N LEU A 291 -16.92 -4.65 -11.22
CA LEU A 291 -17.28 -3.38 -11.86
C LEU A 291 -16.18 -2.84 -12.77
N HIS A 292 -14.92 -2.94 -12.34
CA HIS A 292 -13.78 -2.60 -13.20
C HIS A 292 -13.84 -3.38 -14.52
N ASN A 293 -13.95 -4.71 -14.41
CA ASN A 293 -13.96 -5.62 -15.56
C ASN A 293 -15.13 -5.38 -16.52
N GLU A 294 -16.30 -5.02 -15.99
CA GLU A 294 -17.47 -4.64 -16.77
C GLU A 294 -17.24 -3.31 -17.50
N ALA A 295 -16.74 -2.29 -16.82
CA ALA A 295 -16.50 -0.98 -17.40
C ALA A 295 -15.54 -1.05 -18.60
N ILE A 296 -14.46 -1.84 -18.49
CA ILE A 296 -13.46 -1.99 -19.55
C ILE A 296 -13.89 -2.93 -20.69
N ALA A 297 -15.01 -3.63 -20.53
CA ALA A 297 -15.68 -4.38 -21.58
C ALA A 297 -16.57 -3.47 -22.46
N SER A 298 -16.81 -2.22 -22.04
CA SER A 298 -17.61 -1.28 -22.82
C SER A 298 -17.02 -1.03 -24.22
N PRO A 299 -17.86 -0.85 -25.26
CA PRO A 299 -17.38 -0.64 -26.63
C PRO A 299 -16.44 0.57 -26.79
N LYS A 300 -16.59 1.59 -25.94
CA LYS A 300 -15.73 2.79 -25.93
C LYS A 300 -14.29 2.45 -25.53
N ILE A 301 -14.10 1.62 -24.51
CA ILE A 301 -12.78 1.22 -24.01
C ILE A 301 -12.18 0.12 -24.88
N VAL A 302 -12.99 -0.83 -25.35
CA VAL A 302 -12.54 -1.92 -26.24
C VAL A 302 -11.91 -1.40 -27.54
N ARG A 303 -12.39 -0.26 -28.06
CA ARG A 303 -11.86 0.39 -29.28
C ARG A 303 -10.53 1.11 -29.07
N GLN A 304 -10.08 1.31 -27.83
CA GLN A 304 -8.80 1.94 -27.56
C GLN A 304 -7.63 1.01 -27.94
N PRO A 305 -6.46 1.55 -28.32
CA PRO A 305 -5.28 0.75 -28.59
C PRO A 305 -4.89 -0.13 -27.40
N LYS A 306 -4.51 -1.39 -27.65
CA LYS A 306 -4.19 -2.40 -26.62
C LYS A 306 -3.17 -1.95 -25.56
N HIS A 307 -2.25 -1.05 -25.90
CA HIS A 307 -1.21 -0.55 -24.99
C HIS A 307 -1.71 0.52 -24.00
N ILE A 308 -2.88 1.12 -24.26
CA ILE A 308 -3.53 2.12 -23.39
C ILE A 308 -4.73 1.49 -22.67
N ARG A 309 -5.28 0.41 -23.23
CA ARG A 309 -6.46 -0.26 -22.67
C ARG A 309 -6.13 -0.88 -21.29
N PRO A 310 -6.94 -0.58 -20.25
CA PRO A 310 -6.82 -1.26 -18.97
C PRO A 310 -7.01 -2.78 -19.11
N ARG A 311 -6.29 -3.55 -18.31
CA ARG A 311 -6.39 -5.02 -18.31
C ARG A 311 -7.50 -5.49 -17.38
N ARG A 312 -8.10 -6.63 -17.72
CA ARG A 312 -8.99 -7.34 -16.79
C ARG A 312 -8.21 -7.77 -15.56
N LEU A 313 -8.84 -7.67 -14.41
CA LEU A 313 -8.27 -7.99 -13.11
C LEU A 313 -8.98 -9.20 -12.50
N MET A 314 -8.28 -9.91 -11.63
CA MET A 314 -8.86 -10.97 -10.81
C MET A 314 -8.20 -11.03 -9.44
N ILE A 315 -8.92 -11.57 -8.46
CA ILE A 315 -8.32 -11.93 -7.17
C ILE A 315 -7.60 -13.28 -7.34
N LYS A 316 -6.31 -13.29 -7.03
CA LYS A 316 -5.47 -14.49 -6.95
C LYS A 316 -5.08 -14.75 -5.49
N LYS A 317 -4.77 -16.01 -5.20
CA LYS A 317 -4.38 -16.48 -3.88
C LYS A 317 -2.92 -16.88 -3.92
N THR A 318 -2.11 -16.42 -2.96
CA THR A 318 -0.76 -16.96 -2.74
C THR A 318 -0.77 -17.83 -1.49
N VAL A 319 -0.33 -19.07 -1.61
CA VAL A 319 -0.14 -19.98 -0.47
C VAL A 319 1.33 -19.97 -0.07
N PHE A 320 1.62 -19.54 1.15
CA PHE A 320 2.99 -19.57 1.69
C PHE A 320 3.35 -20.95 2.19
N PHE A 321 2.45 -21.55 2.97
CA PHE A 321 2.63 -22.90 3.49
C PHE A 321 1.28 -23.53 3.84
N THR A 322 1.29 -24.85 3.93
CA THR A 322 0.23 -25.63 4.56
C THR A 322 0.74 -26.11 5.93
N GLY A 323 -0.08 -26.01 6.95
CA GLY A 323 0.30 -26.37 8.31
C GLY A 323 -0.90 -26.69 9.20
N TYR A 324 -0.62 -27.22 10.38
CA TYR A 324 -1.60 -27.29 11.45
C TYR A 324 -1.61 -25.94 12.17
N LEU A 325 -2.65 -25.15 11.95
CA LEU A 325 -2.80 -23.80 12.48
C LEU A 325 -3.37 -23.86 13.90
N LEU A 326 -2.79 -23.05 14.79
CA LEU A 326 -3.24 -22.91 16.17
C LEU A 326 -4.32 -21.85 16.26
N ASN A 327 -5.23 -22.03 17.21
CA ASN A 327 -6.15 -20.97 17.60
C ASN A 327 -5.41 -19.92 18.46
N LYS A 328 -6.04 -18.75 18.63
CA LYS A 328 -5.44 -17.63 19.37
C LYS A 328 -5.13 -17.96 20.83
N LYS A 329 -6.03 -18.70 21.51
CA LYS A 329 -5.86 -19.07 22.92
C LYS A 329 -4.62 -19.94 23.12
N ASP A 330 -4.45 -20.98 22.30
CA ASP A 330 -3.30 -21.88 22.39
C ASP A 330 -2.00 -21.20 21.95
N THR A 331 -2.07 -20.28 20.98
CA THR A 331 -0.95 -19.42 20.58
C THR A 331 -0.45 -18.59 21.77
N GLU A 332 -1.34 -17.93 22.51
CA GLU A 332 -0.97 -17.11 23.68
C GLU A 332 -0.31 -17.94 24.78
N VAL A 333 -0.80 -19.16 25.02
CA VAL A 333 -0.20 -20.06 26.01
C VAL A 333 1.22 -20.46 25.61
N LEU A 334 1.45 -20.78 24.33
CA LEU A 334 2.79 -21.10 23.84
C LEU A 334 3.72 -19.89 23.79
N ILE A 335 3.21 -18.68 23.56
CA ILE A 335 4.00 -17.44 23.68
C ILE A 335 4.46 -17.26 25.13
N ASN A 336 3.61 -17.52 26.12
CA ASN A 336 3.99 -17.44 27.53
C ASN A 336 5.06 -18.48 27.89
N LEU A 337 4.95 -19.71 27.35
CA LEU A 337 6.00 -20.70 27.44
C LEU A 337 7.31 -20.17 26.85
N ALA A 338 7.27 -19.57 25.66
CA ALA A 338 8.43 -18.97 25.01
C ALA A 338 9.10 -17.89 25.87
N LYS A 339 8.32 -16.98 26.46
CA LYS A 339 8.81 -15.94 27.37
C LYS A 339 9.54 -16.50 28.58
N GLY A 340 9.13 -17.65 29.09
CA GLY A 340 9.83 -18.35 30.17
C GLY A 340 11.14 -19.03 29.74
N LEU A 341 11.28 -19.39 28.46
CA LEU A 341 12.48 -20.04 27.91
C LEU A 341 13.56 -19.06 27.46
N ILE A 342 13.16 -17.84 27.07
CA ILE A 342 14.06 -16.85 26.50
C ILE A 342 14.83 -16.16 27.63
N PRO A 343 16.17 -16.09 27.56
CA PRO A 343 16.97 -15.40 28.55
C PRO A 343 16.59 -13.91 28.68
N ALA A 344 16.53 -13.40 29.92
CA ALA A 344 16.11 -12.02 30.22
C ALA A 344 17.01 -10.92 29.60
N ASN A 345 18.22 -11.28 29.14
CA ASN A 345 19.13 -10.36 28.46
C ASN A 345 18.84 -10.19 26.97
N VAL A 346 17.86 -10.90 26.40
CA VAL A 346 17.43 -10.73 25.01
C VAL A 346 16.32 -9.67 24.95
N PRO A 347 16.54 -8.52 24.28
CA PRO A 347 15.52 -7.48 24.20
C PRO A 347 14.28 -7.93 23.43
N GLU A 348 13.09 -7.60 23.92
CA GLU A 348 11.82 -8.03 23.29
C GLU A 348 11.65 -7.49 21.85
N HIS A 349 12.20 -6.31 21.54
CA HIS A 349 12.16 -5.73 20.19
C HIS A 349 13.02 -6.49 19.15
N GLU A 350 13.94 -7.35 19.60
CA GLU A 350 14.70 -8.25 18.73
C GLU A 350 13.97 -9.58 18.48
N LEU A 351 12.89 -9.85 19.20
CA LEU A 351 12.16 -11.10 19.18
C LEU A 351 10.89 -10.99 18.33
N LYS A 352 10.59 -12.06 17.60
CA LYS A 352 9.33 -12.24 16.89
C LYS A 352 8.73 -13.58 17.30
N PHE A 353 7.59 -13.55 17.98
CA PHE A 353 6.88 -14.75 18.40
C PHE A 353 6.10 -15.38 17.23
N HIS A 354 6.18 -16.71 17.08
CA HIS A 354 5.71 -17.47 15.91
C HIS A 354 4.84 -18.67 16.26
N ALA A 355 4.35 -18.77 17.51
CA ALA A 355 3.66 -19.95 18.03
C ALA A 355 2.24 -20.19 17.46
N ASN A 356 2.06 -20.08 16.14
CA ASN A 356 0.79 -20.06 15.45
C ASN A 356 0.61 -21.23 14.45
N ASN A 357 1.66 -22.01 14.16
CA ASN A 357 1.57 -23.16 13.26
C ASN A 357 2.57 -24.29 13.56
N ILE A 358 2.22 -25.49 13.09
CA ILE A 358 3.13 -26.62 12.89
C ILE A 358 3.18 -26.87 11.38
N MET A 359 4.38 -26.83 10.78
CA MET A 359 4.52 -26.89 9.33
C MET A 359 4.27 -28.29 8.77
N ILE A 360 3.35 -28.41 7.81
CA ILE A 360 3.18 -29.63 6.99
C ILE A 360 4.16 -29.56 5.83
N CYS A 361 4.05 -28.52 5.00
CA CYS A 361 4.98 -28.24 3.89
C CYS A 361 5.01 -26.74 3.51
N PRO A 362 6.15 -26.20 3.05
CA PRO A 362 6.34 -24.77 2.75
C PRO A 362 5.80 -24.37 1.36
N ARG A 363 4.63 -24.87 1.00
CA ARG A 363 3.98 -24.72 -0.33
C ARG A 363 2.51 -25.18 -0.27
N PRO A 364 1.72 -24.95 -1.35
CA PRO A 364 0.48 -25.71 -1.57
C PRO A 364 0.71 -27.21 -1.37
N CYS A 365 -0.10 -27.82 -0.49
CA CYS A 365 0.06 -29.22 -0.13
C CYS A 365 -0.36 -30.14 -1.31
N PRO A 366 0.47 -31.12 -1.71
CA PRO A 366 0.03 -32.17 -2.62
C PRO A 366 -1.16 -32.93 -2.06
N GLN A 367 -2.09 -33.33 -2.92
CA GLN A 367 -3.30 -34.06 -2.51
C GLN A 367 -2.97 -35.32 -1.69
N SER A 368 -1.93 -36.07 -2.06
CA SER A 368 -1.51 -37.28 -1.34
C SER A 368 -1.08 -37.03 0.12
N ILE A 369 -0.46 -35.87 0.40
CA ILE A 369 -0.09 -35.47 1.77
C ILE A 369 -1.33 -34.95 2.49
N LEU A 370 -2.16 -34.17 1.79
CA LEU A 370 -3.39 -33.61 2.35
C LEU A 370 -4.37 -34.71 2.79
N ASP A 371 -4.55 -35.75 1.98
CA ASP A 371 -5.38 -36.92 2.30
C ASP A 371 -4.83 -37.66 3.52
N LYS A 372 -3.50 -37.79 3.64
CA LYS A 372 -2.82 -38.44 4.78
C LYS A 372 -3.11 -37.73 6.11
N VAL A 373 -3.24 -36.40 6.10
CA VAL A 373 -3.52 -35.58 7.30
C VAL A 373 -5.03 -35.34 7.53
N GLY A 374 -5.88 -35.94 6.69
CA GLY A 374 -7.34 -35.89 6.82
C GLY A 374 -8.02 -34.73 6.10
N GLY A 375 -7.30 -33.98 5.25
CA GLY A 375 -7.85 -32.85 4.50
C GLY A 375 -7.77 -31.50 5.20
N MET A 376 -8.13 -30.43 4.47
CA MET A 376 -8.26 -29.09 5.03
C MET A 376 -9.37 -29.06 6.09
N GLY A 377 -9.14 -28.35 7.19
CA GLY A 377 -10.08 -28.28 8.32
C GLY A 377 -9.99 -29.48 9.28
N SER A 378 -9.21 -30.52 8.96
CA SER A 378 -8.96 -31.64 9.86
C SER A 378 -8.28 -31.18 11.14
N LYS A 379 -8.66 -31.75 12.28
CA LYS A 379 -8.16 -31.36 13.60
C LYS A 379 -7.16 -32.38 14.13
N MET A 380 -6.13 -31.89 14.80
CA MET A 380 -5.09 -32.71 15.42
C MET A 380 -4.72 -32.16 16.80
N LYS A 381 -4.63 -33.05 17.79
CA LYS A 381 -4.14 -32.69 19.13
C LYS A 381 -2.66 -33.01 19.26
N TRP A 382 -1.95 -32.11 19.93
CA TRP A 382 -0.51 -32.20 20.16
C TRP A 382 -0.21 -32.00 21.62
N GLN A 383 0.77 -32.75 22.12
CA GLN A 383 1.35 -32.59 23.44
C GLN A 383 2.78 -32.10 23.32
N VAL A 384 3.16 -31.08 24.09
CA VAL A 384 4.54 -30.61 24.21
C VAL A 384 5.35 -31.64 25.00
N THR A 385 6.42 -32.15 24.39
CA THR A 385 7.32 -33.14 25.01
C THR A 385 8.64 -32.55 25.46
N GLY A 386 9.05 -31.41 24.89
CA GLY A 386 10.31 -30.78 25.22
C GLY A 386 10.43 -29.40 24.58
N THR A 387 11.40 -28.64 25.08
CA THR A 387 11.71 -27.29 24.60
C THR A 387 13.19 -27.19 24.26
N GLY A 388 13.51 -26.46 23.20
CA GLY A 388 14.88 -26.36 22.72
C GLY A 388 15.18 -25.00 22.11
N CYS A 389 16.47 -24.72 21.97
CA CYS A 389 16.97 -23.50 21.37
C CYS A 389 18.11 -23.82 20.40
N TYR A 390 18.11 -23.17 19.24
CA TYR A 390 19.21 -23.20 18.29
C TYR A 390 19.92 -21.85 18.28
N GLU A 391 21.22 -21.86 18.60
CA GLU A 391 22.13 -20.70 18.52
C GLU A 391 21.61 -19.41 19.19
N ASN A 392 20.81 -19.53 20.27
CA ASN A 392 20.17 -18.38 20.94
C ASN A 392 19.40 -17.45 19.97
N SER A 393 18.84 -18.05 18.91
CA SER A 393 18.20 -17.33 17.81
C SER A 393 16.86 -17.95 17.40
N VAL A 394 16.64 -19.24 17.67
CA VAL A 394 15.38 -19.94 17.39
C VAL A 394 14.99 -20.74 18.61
N TRP A 395 13.79 -20.49 19.15
CA TRP A 395 13.21 -21.25 20.25
C TRP A 395 12.03 -22.05 19.73
N ALA A 396 11.95 -23.34 20.09
CA ALA A 396 10.91 -24.24 19.63
C ALA A 396 10.48 -25.23 20.72
N ALA A 397 9.30 -25.80 20.55
CA ALA A 397 8.82 -26.95 21.33
C ALA A 397 8.68 -28.19 20.43
N SER A 398 9.16 -29.33 20.91
CA SER A 398 8.97 -30.63 20.29
C SER A 398 7.63 -31.20 20.71
N LEU A 399 6.97 -31.88 19.77
CA LEU A 399 5.58 -32.29 19.94
C LEU A 399 5.42 -33.80 19.78
N ARG A 400 4.32 -34.31 20.33
CA ARG A 400 3.80 -35.65 20.09
C ARG A 400 2.33 -35.57 19.73
N ALA A 401 1.92 -36.31 18.70
CA ALA A 401 0.51 -36.40 18.34
C ALA A 401 -0.29 -37.13 19.42
N VAL A 402 -1.53 -36.71 19.64
CA VAL A 402 -2.46 -37.33 20.61
C VAL A 402 -3.75 -37.72 19.89
N PRO A 403 -4.10 -39.03 19.82
CA PRO A 403 -3.35 -40.18 20.34
C PRO A 403 -2.03 -40.42 19.59
N VAL A 404 -1.10 -41.16 20.20
CA VAL A 404 0.23 -41.46 19.61
C VAL A 404 0.13 -42.22 18.28
N THR A 405 -0.99 -42.91 18.04
CA THR A 405 -1.28 -43.62 16.80
C THR A 405 -1.83 -42.72 15.68
N ALA A 406 -2.10 -41.44 15.96
CA ALA A 406 -2.63 -40.51 14.98
C ALA A 406 -1.63 -40.31 13.83
N LYS A 407 -2.14 -40.41 12.60
CA LYS A 407 -1.34 -40.20 11.39
C LYS A 407 -1.14 -38.70 11.18
N TYR A 408 0.10 -38.30 10.95
CA TYR A 408 0.46 -36.92 10.60
C TYR A 408 1.53 -36.88 9.52
N HIS A 409 1.73 -35.69 8.96
CA HIS A 409 2.86 -35.34 8.10
C HIS A 409 3.49 -34.02 8.56
N THR A 410 4.80 -33.94 8.45
CA THR A 410 5.64 -32.74 8.64
C THR A 410 6.88 -32.92 7.77
N ASP A 411 7.33 -31.85 7.11
CA ASP A 411 8.60 -31.86 6.37
C ASP A 411 9.82 -31.77 7.31
N ASN A 412 9.62 -31.38 8.59
CA ASN A 412 10.66 -31.46 9.62
C ASN A 412 10.86 -32.92 10.09
N PRO A 413 12.07 -33.30 10.54
CA PRO A 413 12.37 -34.66 11.03
C PRO A 413 11.47 -35.11 12.20
N ALA A 414 11.02 -34.16 13.02
CA ALA A 414 10.07 -34.36 14.10
C ALA A 414 9.05 -33.22 14.10
N PRO A 415 7.81 -33.45 14.57
CA PRO A 415 6.82 -32.39 14.70
C PRO A 415 7.27 -31.41 15.78
N LEU A 416 7.31 -30.14 15.40
CA LEU A 416 7.73 -29.04 16.27
C LEU A 416 6.91 -27.78 15.97
N VAL A 417 6.78 -26.92 16.97
CA VAL A 417 6.25 -25.56 16.83
C VAL A 417 7.38 -24.57 17.10
N VAL A 418 7.57 -23.62 16.19
CA VAL A 418 8.51 -22.51 16.40
C VAL A 418 7.84 -21.51 17.33
N LEU A 419 8.44 -21.26 18.49
CA LEU A 419 7.88 -20.42 19.53
C LEU A 419 8.28 -18.96 19.32
N ALA A 420 9.57 -18.71 19.12
CA ALA A 420 10.13 -17.38 18.91
C ALA A 420 11.35 -17.43 18.01
N LEU A 421 11.59 -16.33 17.30
CA LEU A 421 12.78 -16.09 16.48
C LEU A 421 13.41 -14.77 16.90
N ARG A 422 14.74 -14.75 16.93
CA ARG A 422 15.50 -13.50 16.95
C ARG A 422 15.53 -12.91 15.55
N ARG A 423 15.61 -11.58 15.44
CA ARG A 423 15.65 -10.87 14.15
C ARG A 423 16.77 -11.42 13.26
N GLY A 424 16.41 -11.80 12.02
CA GLY A 424 17.33 -12.40 11.04
C GLY A 424 17.45 -13.93 11.14
N ALA A 425 16.92 -14.57 12.18
CA ALA A 425 16.83 -16.03 12.25
C ALA A 425 15.73 -16.55 11.34
N ARG A 426 15.87 -17.80 10.85
CA ARG A 426 14.90 -18.41 9.95
C ARG A 426 14.19 -19.57 10.66
N PRO A 427 12.87 -19.71 10.51
CA PRO A 427 12.12 -20.78 11.17
C PRO A 427 12.58 -22.19 10.77
N VAL A 428 13.10 -22.37 9.55
CA VAL A 428 13.66 -23.66 9.08
C VAL A 428 14.83 -24.15 9.94
N ASP A 429 15.56 -23.23 10.61
CA ASP A 429 16.68 -23.59 11.46
C ASP A 429 16.22 -24.29 12.77
N ALA A 430 14.92 -24.26 13.11
CA ALA A 430 14.35 -25.04 14.23
C ALA A 430 14.55 -26.55 14.06
N GLY A 431 14.57 -27.05 12.82
CA GLY A 431 14.85 -28.47 12.53
C GLY A 431 16.28 -28.90 12.88
N LYS A 432 17.18 -27.96 13.21
CA LYS A 432 18.57 -28.22 13.60
C LYS A 432 18.76 -28.33 15.12
N ILE A 433 17.71 -28.14 15.92
CA ILE A 433 17.78 -28.29 17.38
C ILE A 433 18.07 -29.76 17.72
N GLN A 434 19.23 -29.99 18.34
CA GLN A 434 19.66 -31.32 18.81
C GLN A 434 19.39 -31.51 20.31
N SER A 435 19.55 -30.44 21.10
CA SER A 435 19.39 -30.47 22.55
C SER A 435 17.98 -30.04 22.96
N TRP A 436 17.16 -31.02 23.34
CA TRP A 436 15.78 -30.82 23.82
C TRP A 436 15.73 -31.04 25.33
N HIS A 437 15.21 -30.05 26.06
CA HIS A 437 14.94 -30.17 27.49
C HIS A 437 13.55 -30.79 27.67
N PRO A 438 13.42 -31.98 28.29
CA PRO A 438 12.13 -32.65 28.45
C PRO A 438 11.17 -31.84 29.34
N VAL A 439 9.89 -31.85 28.98
CA VAL A 439 8.81 -31.34 29.85
C VAL A 439 8.19 -32.54 30.57
N SER A 440 8.02 -32.43 31.90
CA SER A 440 7.36 -33.48 32.71
C SER A 440 5.95 -33.75 32.18
N PRO A 441 5.48 -35.02 32.15
CA PRO A 441 4.12 -35.36 31.72
C PRO A 441 3.02 -34.58 32.46
N ASP A 442 3.21 -34.27 33.74
CA ASP A 442 2.25 -33.52 34.56
C ASP A 442 2.14 -32.04 34.15
N ASN A 443 3.17 -31.53 33.48
CA ASN A 443 3.26 -30.15 32.99
C ASN A 443 3.18 -30.09 31.45
N ALA A 444 2.89 -31.21 30.78
CA ALA A 444 2.92 -31.31 29.33
C ALA A 444 1.66 -30.66 28.73
N LEU A 445 1.83 -29.42 28.25
CA LEU A 445 0.80 -28.67 27.56
C LEU A 445 0.22 -29.48 26.39
N THR A 446 -1.10 -29.59 26.33
CA THR A 446 -1.82 -30.19 25.20
C THR A 446 -2.72 -29.14 24.53
N PHE A 447 -2.70 -29.08 23.21
CA PHE A 447 -3.48 -28.12 22.42
C PHE A 447 -4.01 -28.74 21.13
N GLU A 448 -5.00 -28.08 20.51
CA GLU A 448 -5.61 -28.53 19.25
C GLU A 448 -5.22 -27.60 18.10
N THR A 449 -5.00 -28.20 16.94
CA THR A 449 -4.67 -27.51 15.70
C THR A 449 -5.63 -27.90 14.61
N THR A 450 -5.75 -27.05 13.58
CA THR A 450 -6.56 -27.30 12.38
C THR A 450 -5.70 -27.22 11.14
N VAL A 451 -5.76 -28.22 10.27
CA VAL A 451 -5.06 -28.21 8.97
C VAL A 451 -5.59 -27.05 8.13
N GLY A 452 -4.68 -26.17 7.70
CA GLY A 452 -5.02 -25.00 6.89
C GLY A 452 -3.80 -24.43 6.18
N GLU A 453 -4.05 -23.37 5.43
CA GLU A 453 -3.01 -22.68 4.66
C GLU A 453 -2.80 -21.27 5.21
N LYS A 454 -1.55 -20.82 5.26
CA LYS A 454 -1.24 -19.40 5.38
C LYS A 454 -1.25 -18.79 3.98
N VAL A 455 -2.18 -17.87 3.78
CA VAL A 455 -2.48 -17.33 2.45
C VAL A 455 -2.46 -15.80 2.48
N MET A 456 -2.15 -15.20 1.34
CA MET A 456 -2.39 -13.78 1.07
C MET A 456 -3.07 -13.65 -0.29
N LEU A 457 -3.98 -12.72 -0.42
CA LEU A 457 -4.70 -12.40 -1.64
C LEU A 457 -4.00 -11.29 -2.41
N ARG A 458 -4.16 -11.34 -3.73
CA ARG A 458 -3.59 -10.39 -4.68
C ARG A 458 -4.65 -9.98 -5.69
N VAL A 459 -4.71 -8.70 -6.04
CA VAL A 459 -5.44 -8.25 -7.23
C VAL A 459 -4.42 -8.06 -8.34
N GLU A 460 -4.52 -8.87 -9.39
CA GLU A 460 -3.57 -8.89 -10.51
C GLU A 460 -4.31 -9.00 -11.85
N PRO A 461 -3.66 -8.65 -12.98
CA PRO A 461 -4.19 -8.93 -14.30
C PRO A 461 -4.51 -10.41 -14.50
N GLU A 462 -5.63 -10.66 -15.18
CA GLU A 462 -6.02 -11.98 -15.66
C GLU A 462 -5.07 -12.40 -16.80
N GLU A 463 -4.31 -13.48 -16.60
CA GLU A 463 -3.36 -14.03 -17.59
C GLU A 463 -3.98 -15.30 -18.21
N PRO A 464 -4.34 -15.30 -19.52
CA PRO A 464 -5.11 -16.40 -20.13
C PRO A 464 -4.43 -17.78 -20.15
N GLY A 465 -3.13 -17.86 -19.85
CA GLY A 465 -2.35 -19.10 -19.87
C GLY A 465 -1.91 -19.59 -18.49
N GLU A 466 -2.27 -18.89 -17.41
CA GLU A 466 -1.91 -19.28 -16.03
C GLU A 466 -2.92 -20.30 -15.50
N ASP A 467 -2.44 -21.45 -15.06
CA ASP A 467 -3.30 -22.46 -14.44
C ASP A 467 -3.62 -22.13 -12.96
N GLN A 468 -4.64 -22.80 -12.39
CA GLN A 468 -5.06 -22.55 -11.01
C GLN A 468 -3.94 -22.82 -9.99
N TYR A 469 -3.06 -23.79 -10.27
CA TYR A 469 -1.98 -24.17 -9.36
C TYR A 469 -0.80 -23.19 -9.42
N GLU A 470 -0.45 -22.71 -10.61
CA GLU A 470 0.54 -21.66 -10.85
C GLU A 470 0.14 -20.36 -10.15
N SER A 471 -1.15 -20.03 -10.16
CA SER A 471 -1.69 -18.86 -9.48
C SER A 471 -1.46 -18.85 -7.95
N LEU A 472 -1.24 -20.03 -7.34
CA LEU A 472 -0.98 -20.19 -5.90
C LEU A 472 0.39 -19.64 -5.46
N PHE A 473 1.26 -19.30 -6.40
CA PHE A 473 2.61 -18.78 -6.12
C PHE A 473 2.71 -17.30 -6.47
N ALA A 474 3.42 -16.52 -5.65
CA ALA A 474 3.75 -15.14 -5.99
C ALA A 474 4.61 -15.10 -7.27
N ASN A 475 4.11 -14.46 -8.33
CA ASN A 475 4.66 -14.30 -9.69
C ASN A 475 6.01 -15.02 -9.97
N LYS A 476 5.95 -16.12 -10.73
CA LYS A 476 7.15 -16.70 -11.42
C LYS A 476 7.59 -15.88 -12.65
N GLY A 477 6.80 -14.88 -13.06
CA GLY A 477 6.97 -14.13 -14.30
C GLY A 477 7.97 -12.96 -14.23
N ALA A 478 9.23 -13.20 -13.88
CA ALA A 478 10.31 -12.22 -14.14
C ALA A 478 11.71 -12.84 -14.23
N LYS A 479 11.85 -14.15 -14.44
CA LYS A 479 13.11 -14.65 -15.00
C LYS A 479 13.19 -14.13 -16.42
N ARG A 480 13.85 -12.97 -16.59
CA ARG A 480 14.33 -12.49 -17.89
C ARG A 480 14.97 -13.70 -18.55
N LYS A 481 14.41 -14.15 -19.67
CA LYS A 481 15.07 -15.11 -20.54
C LYS A 481 16.42 -14.47 -20.86
N HIS A 482 17.50 -14.98 -20.26
CA HIS A 482 18.84 -14.57 -20.65
C HIS A 482 18.90 -14.86 -22.15
N GLY A 483 18.96 -13.79 -22.96
CA GLY A 483 19.29 -13.92 -24.37
C GLY A 483 20.61 -14.69 -24.43
N GLY A 484 20.61 -15.77 -25.21
CA GLY A 484 21.82 -16.55 -25.45
C GLY A 484 22.92 -15.62 -25.95
N ASP A 485 24.04 -15.70 -25.24
CA ASP A 485 25.41 -15.62 -25.73
C ASP A 485 25.59 -15.27 -27.22
N ASP A 486 25.73 -13.97 -27.52
CA ASP A 486 26.43 -13.50 -28.71
C ASP A 486 27.75 -12.86 -28.24
N GLY A 487 28.83 -13.63 -28.37
CA GLY A 487 30.19 -13.24 -28.04
C GLY A 487 30.75 -12.11 -28.93
N PRO A 488 31.79 -11.39 -28.48
CA PRO A 488 32.21 -10.14 -29.07
C PRO A 488 33.28 -10.32 -30.15
N GLY A 489 33.10 -9.70 -31.33
CA GLY A 489 34.22 -9.38 -32.21
C GLY A 489 33.88 -9.28 -33.69
N ALA A 490 33.65 -8.06 -34.19
CA ALA A 490 34.26 -7.55 -35.43
C ALA A 490 33.87 -6.06 -35.69
N PRO A 491 34.75 -5.25 -36.28
CA PRO A 491 34.69 -3.80 -36.25
C PRO A 491 33.89 -3.16 -37.40
N ARG A 492 33.46 -1.91 -37.19
CA ARG A 492 32.73 -1.09 -38.16
C ARG A 492 33.64 -0.46 -39.22
N GLY A 493 33.22 -0.63 -40.49
CA GLY A 493 33.28 0.38 -41.57
C GLY A 493 34.18 0.02 -42.77
N PRO A 494 34.02 0.65 -43.96
CA PRO A 494 33.02 1.64 -44.38
C PRO A 494 32.33 1.32 -45.73
N ALA A 495 31.50 2.25 -46.20
CA ALA A 495 30.70 2.21 -47.42
C ALA A 495 31.48 2.03 -48.74
N ALA A 496 30.89 1.32 -49.71
CA ALA A 496 30.91 1.61 -51.15
C ALA A 496 30.11 0.52 -51.89
N GLY A 497 29.40 0.91 -52.95
CA GLY A 497 28.66 -0.01 -53.80
C GLY A 497 29.55 -0.77 -54.80
N HIS A 498 28.99 -1.83 -55.38
CA HIS A 498 29.15 -2.31 -56.76
C HIS A 498 28.86 -3.82 -56.89
N HIS A 499 28.11 -4.10 -57.96
CA HIS A 499 27.99 -5.30 -58.77
C HIS A 499 28.87 -6.52 -58.52
N GLY A 500 28.26 -7.69 -58.72
CA GLY A 500 28.81 -8.65 -59.69
C GLY A 500 29.03 -10.08 -59.20
N HIS A 501 28.32 -11.01 -59.86
CA HIS A 501 28.74 -12.34 -60.32
C HIS A 501 29.06 -13.49 -59.33
N ASP A 502 28.29 -14.56 -59.57
CA ASP A 502 28.68 -15.95 -59.90
C ASP A 502 29.62 -16.80 -59.03
N GLY A 503 29.20 -18.08 -58.97
CA GLY A 503 30.10 -19.24 -59.02
C GLY A 503 30.18 -20.04 -57.72
N TYR A 504 29.42 -21.12 -57.55
CA TYR A 504 29.75 -22.51 -57.91
C TYR A 504 30.69 -23.25 -56.93
N TYR A 505 30.33 -24.52 -56.69
CA TYR A 505 31.15 -25.63 -56.14
C TYR A 505 31.43 -25.61 -54.62
N GLN A 506 31.45 -26.72 -53.85
CA GLN A 506 31.18 -28.16 -54.06
C GLN A 506 31.35 -28.84 -52.69
N GLN A 507 30.61 -29.95 -52.44
CA GLN A 507 31.04 -31.14 -51.66
C GLN A 507 31.38 -30.94 -50.16
N GLN A 508 31.25 -31.87 -49.21
CA GLN A 508 30.97 -33.31 -49.02
C GLN A 508 30.41 -33.37 -47.58
N GLY A 509 29.52 -34.26 -47.11
CA GLY A 509 29.46 -35.70 -47.28
C GLY A 509 29.62 -36.38 -45.91
N GLY A 510 28.58 -37.12 -45.48
CA GLY A 510 28.61 -38.19 -44.45
C GLY A 510 28.69 -37.78 -42.96
N HIS A 511 28.26 -38.55 -41.97
CA HIS A 511 27.25 -39.59 -41.77
C HIS A 511 27.14 -39.80 -40.22
N PRO A 512 26.16 -40.56 -39.70
CA PRO A 512 25.59 -40.42 -38.35
C PRO A 512 25.96 -41.57 -37.39
N ARG A 513 25.71 -41.39 -36.08
CA ARG A 513 25.50 -42.40 -35.00
C ARG A 513 25.28 -41.58 -33.70
N GLY A 514 24.41 -41.89 -32.74
CA GLY A 514 23.74 -43.13 -32.34
C GLY A 514 23.98 -43.35 -30.83
N GLY A 515 22.94 -43.68 -30.06
CA GLY A 515 23.01 -44.12 -28.64
C GLY A 515 22.51 -43.06 -27.64
N ARG A 516 21.33 -43.13 -26.99
CA ARG A 516 20.59 -44.17 -26.24
C ARG A 516 21.08 -44.31 -24.77
N ASN A 517 20.09 -44.31 -23.87
CA ASN A 517 20.10 -44.66 -22.44
C ASN A 517 20.70 -43.64 -21.45
N GLU A 518 20.32 -43.60 -20.18
CA GLU A 518 19.10 -43.86 -19.40
C GLU A 518 19.56 -43.55 -17.95
N ARG A 519 18.62 -43.11 -17.09
CA ARG A 519 18.63 -43.30 -15.63
C ARG A 519 19.61 -42.52 -14.73
N ARG A 520 18.97 -41.75 -13.85
CA ARG A 520 18.94 -41.87 -12.36
C ARG A 520 20.04 -41.25 -11.50
N ASP A 521 19.49 -40.63 -10.45
CA ASP A 521 19.94 -40.60 -9.06
C ASP A 521 20.97 -39.56 -8.60
N PHE A 522 20.40 -38.58 -7.89
CA PHE A 522 20.82 -38.14 -6.56
C PHE A 522 22.07 -38.81 -5.97
N HIS A 523 23.10 -38.00 -5.76
CA HIS A 523 24.03 -38.20 -4.65
C HIS A 523 24.39 -36.88 -3.97
N SER A 524 24.02 -36.81 -2.69
CA SER A 524 24.68 -36.03 -1.65
C SER A 524 26.07 -36.61 -1.37
N SER A 525 27.11 -35.79 -1.22
CA SER A 525 28.05 -35.84 -0.08
C SER A 525 29.28 -34.94 -0.23
N SER A 526 29.56 -34.24 0.86
CA SER A 526 30.82 -33.75 1.48
C SER A 526 32.22 -34.23 1.01
N ARG A 527 33.22 -33.45 1.45
CA ARG A 527 34.71 -33.51 1.35
C ARG A 527 35.30 -32.93 0.05
N GLY A 528 36.34 -32.09 0.03
CA GLY A 528 37.29 -31.62 1.04
C GLY A 528 38.67 -31.44 0.39
N GLY A 529 39.38 -30.34 0.71
CA GLY A 529 40.85 -30.33 0.82
C GLY A 529 41.75 -29.94 -0.36
N ARG A 530 42.67 -29.00 -0.04
CA ARG A 530 44.12 -28.89 -0.37
C ARG A 530 44.62 -28.09 -1.59
N GLY A 531 45.56 -27.19 -1.24
CA GLY A 531 46.79 -26.84 -1.98
C GLY A 531 46.80 -25.40 -2.53
N GLY A 532 47.72 -24.49 -2.25
CA GLY A 532 49.06 -24.55 -1.65
C GLY A 532 50.13 -24.05 -2.64
N ARG A 533 51.04 -23.16 -2.16
CA ARG A 533 52.26 -22.54 -2.79
C ARG A 533 52.04 -21.14 -3.40
N GLY A 534 52.86 -20.13 -3.15
CA GLY A 534 54.09 -20.02 -2.35
C GLY A 534 54.97 -18.84 -2.80
N GLY A 535 55.73 -18.25 -1.85
CA GLY A 535 56.98 -17.49 -2.03
C GLY A 535 56.87 -16.08 -2.65
N GLY A 536 57.59 -15.04 -2.20
CA GLY A 536 58.65 -14.89 -1.20
C GLY A 536 59.49 -13.64 -1.53
N ARG A 537 60.23 -13.15 -0.52
CA ARG A 537 61.32 -12.12 -0.54
C ARG A 537 60.83 -10.67 -0.73
N GLY A 538 61.01 -9.75 0.22
CA GLY A 538 62.28 -9.32 0.86
C GLY A 538 62.69 -8.01 0.17
N GLY A 539 63.14 -6.92 0.77
CA GLY A 539 63.51 -6.52 2.12
C GLY A 539 64.18 -5.13 1.98
N ASN A 540 64.31 -4.39 3.08
CA ASN A 540 65.12 -3.16 3.25
C ASN A 540 64.67 -1.91 2.44
N GLY A 541 64.67 -0.69 2.96
CA GLY A 541 65.11 -0.16 4.24
C GLY A 541 65.40 1.35 4.07
N ARG A 542 65.23 2.07 5.19
CA ARG A 542 65.87 3.36 5.54
C ARG A 542 65.52 4.63 4.74
N GLY A 543 65.19 5.69 5.50
CA GLY A 543 65.51 7.07 5.14
C GLY A 543 64.43 8.07 5.53
N GLY A 544 64.53 8.63 6.75
CA GLY A 544 63.83 9.86 7.12
C GLY A 544 64.53 11.11 6.56
N PRO A 545 64.46 12.26 7.26
CA PRO A 545 63.42 13.26 7.11
C PRO A 545 63.99 14.64 6.72
N ARG A 546 63.15 15.56 6.23
CA ARG A 546 63.30 17.04 6.14
C ARG A 546 62.10 17.55 5.34
N GLY A 547 61.35 18.58 5.69
CA GLY A 547 61.72 19.82 6.37
C GLY A 547 61.41 21.00 5.43
N ASN A 548 60.80 22.04 5.98
CA ASN A 548 60.61 23.40 5.44
C ASN A 548 59.32 23.76 4.68
N ALA A 549 58.43 24.35 5.48
CA ALA A 549 57.70 25.60 5.27
C ALA A 549 58.14 26.52 4.11
N ARG A 550 57.14 27.12 3.45
CA ARG A 550 57.06 28.58 3.19
C ARG A 550 55.72 29.01 2.56
N GLY A 551 55.10 30.01 3.20
CA GLY A 551 54.21 31.01 2.59
C GLY A 551 52.80 30.52 2.21
N GLY A 552 51.69 31.19 2.54
CA GLY A 552 51.50 32.56 2.96
C GLY A 552 50.37 33.18 2.12
N ARG A 553 49.35 33.71 2.81
CA ARG A 553 48.28 34.62 2.36
C ARG A 553 47.11 34.07 1.54
N GLY A 554 45.92 34.21 2.12
CA GLY A 554 44.87 35.00 1.45
C GLY A 554 43.44 34.46 1.55
N GLY A 555 42.61 35.14 2.34
CA GLY A 555 41.21 35.45 1.98
C GLY A 555 40.15 34.39 2.24
N GLY A 556 39.35 34.61 3.27
CA GLY A 556 38.25 33.73 3.65
C GLY A 556 37.00 33.79 2.78
N ARG A 557 36.11 32.83 3.05
CA ARG A 557 34.65 32.98 3.07
C ARG A 557 34.05 31.70 3.66
N GLY A 558 33.29 31.86 4.74
CA GLY A 558 32.66 30.76 5.47
C GLY A 558 31.63 30.01 4.62
N GLY A 559 31.46 28.75 4.97
CA GLY A 559 30.47 27.84 4.41
C GLY A 559 30.42 26.58 5.25
N ASN A 560 29.70 26.68 6.37
CA ASN A 560 29.47 25.61 7.34
C ASN A 560 28.99 24.32 6.67
N HIS A 561 29.88 23.35 6.56
CA HIS A 561 29.52 21.95 6.37
C HIS A 561 29.15 21.36 7.73
N HIS A 562 27.85 21.28 8.03
CA HIS A 562 27.36 20.49 9.15
C HIS A 562 27.42 19.00 8.77
N TYR A 563 28.43 18.36 9.36
CA TYR A 563 28.50 16.94 9.61
C TYR A 563 27.25 16.56 10.44
N LYS A 564 26.38 15.69 9.92
CA LYS A 564 25.30 15.05 10.70
C LYS A 564 25.85 13.73 11.26
N SER A 565 25.88 13.62 12.58
CA SER A 565 26.28 12.43 13.32
C SER A 565 25.36 11.25 13.00
N LEU A 566 25.95 10.05 13.10
CA LEU A 566 25.33 8.74 12.89
C LEU A 566 24.45 8.28 14.07
N ASP A 567 24.05 9.20 14.95
CA ASP A 567 23.29 8.92 16.18
C ASP A 567 21.85 9.47 16.16
N ASP A 568 21.42 10.14 15.08
CA ASP A 568 20.04 10.64 14.91
C ASP A 568 19.21 9.76 13.95
N VAL A 569 19.28 8.44 14.10
CA VAL A 569 18.35 7.51 13.45
C VAL A 569 17.38 7.00 14.50
N GLU A 570 16.28 7.72 14.68
CA GLU A 570 15.18 7.22 15.50
C GLU A 570 14.64 5.89 14.94
N PRO A 571 14.38 4.91 15.81
CA PRO A 571 13.91 3.60 15.40
C PRO A 571 12.51 3.71 14.82
N ARG A 572 12.35 3.16 13.61
CA ARG A 572 11.07 2.96 12.93
C ARG A 572 10.21 2.04 13.79
N ASN A 573 9.43 2.63 14.68
CA ASN A 573 8.58 1.93 15.62
C ASN A 573 7.50 1.12 14.88
N GLN A 574 7.38 -0.13 15.30
CA GLN A 574 6.27 -1.02 15.02
C GLN A 574 5.06 -0.56 15.85
N GLN A 575 4.31 0.42 15.35
CA GLN A 575 2.93 0.67 15.76
C GLN A 575 2.18 1.16 14.53
N GLY A 576 1.25 0.34 14.04
CA GLY A 576 0.37 0.67 12.91
C GLY A 576 1.10 0.73 11.57
N GLY A 577 0.66 -0.06 10.61
CA GLY A 577 1.03 0.20 9.22
C GLY A 577 0.46 1.55 8.82
N HIS A 578 1.25 2.62 8.94
CA HIS A 578 0.92 3.92 8.35
C HIS A 578 0.95 3.77 6.83
N VAL A 579 -0.18 3.38 6.27
CA VAL A 579 -0.38 3.40 4.84
C VAL A 579 -0.72 4.84 4.48
N GLU A 580 0.16 5.43 3.68
CA GLU A 580 -0.05 6.77 3.15
C GLU A 580 -0.95 6.67 1.91
N TYR A 581 -2.13 7.28 1.98
CA TYR A 581 -3.17 7.17 0.95
C TYR A 581 -3.30 8.44 0.08
N ASP A 582 -2.31 9.32 0.10
CA ASP A 582 -2.33 10.53 -0.72
C ASP A 582 -2.13 10.21 -2.22
N GLU A 583 -2.89 10.91 -3.06
CA GLU A 583 -2.80 10.86 -4.52
C GLU A 583 -1.34 11.10 -4.97
N PRO A 584 -0.74 10.22 -5.79
CA PRO A 584 0.56 10.53 -6.37
C PRO A 584 0.38 11.74 -7.31
N SER A 585 1.00 12.87 -6.94
CA SER A 585 1.08 14.03 -7.83
C SER A 585 1.68 13.58 -9.16
N GLY A 586 0.87 13.62 -10.23
CA GLY A 586 1.22 13.13 -11.56
C GLY A 586 2.52 13.76 -12.06
N ASN A 587 3.56 12.93 -12.17
CA ASN A 587 4.84 13.39 -12.70
C ASN A 587 4.74 13.44 -14.24
N GLY A 588 4.49 14.64 -14.76
CA GLY A 588 4.47 14.94 -16.19
C GLY A 588 5.80 14.57 -16.84
N ASN A 589 5.74 13.63 -17.78
CA ASN A 589 6.88 13.11 -18.51
C ASN A 589 7.36 14.15 -19.55
N SER A 590 8.38 14.95 -19.22
CA SER A 590 9.05 15.83 -20.18
C SER A 590 10.37 15.23 -20.65
N ARG A 591 10.36 14.66 -21.86
CA ARG A 591 11.55 14.44 -22.69
C ARG A 591 12.27 15.78 -22.91
N LYS A 592 13.56 15.85 -22.61
CA LYS A 592 14.50 16.75 -23.28
C LYS A 592 15.75 15.99 -23.72
N GLN A 593 15.99 16.03 -25.02
CA GLN A 593 17.29 15.79 -25.65
C GLN A 593 18.26 16.92 -25.26
N GLY A 594 19.51 16.58 -25.00
CA GLY A 594 20.60 17.54 -24.79
C GLY A 594 21.94 16.88 -24.45
N ARG A 595 22.74 16.66 -25.50
CA ARG A 595 24.21 16.49 -25.56
C ARG A 595 25.03 16.34 -24.26
N GLY A 596 25.67 15.18 -24.14
CA GLY A 596 27.14 15.02 -24.14
C GLY A 596 27.94 15.54 -22.95
N GLY A 597 28.29 14.64 -22.03
CA GLY A 597 29.35 14.82 -21.03
C GLY A 597 29.65 13.49 -20.33
N SER A 598 30.82 12.92 -20.64
CA SER A 598 31.34 11.64 -20.12
C SER A 598 31.61 11.68 -18.61
N GLY A 599 31.13 10.67 -17.88
CA GLY A 599 31.45 10.44 -16.47
C GLY A 599 31.25 8.98 -16.10
N ASN A 600 32.36 8.28 -15.88
CA ASN A 600 32.51 6.88 -15.51
C ASN A 600 32.10 6.65 -14.04
N GLY A 601 31.38 5.56 -13.72
CA GLY A 601 31.27 5.10 -12.32
C GLY A 601 30.05 4.27 -11.93
N GLY A 602 30.28 3.01 -11.54
CA GLY A 602 29.59 2.39 -10.40
C GLY A 602 28.35 1.51 -10.70
N SER A 603 28.59 0.26 -11.08
CA SER A 603 27.61 -0.83 -11.05
C SER A 603 27.17 -1.14 -9.60
N GLY A 604 25.93 -0.76 -9.24
CA GLY A 604 25.27 -1.18 -8.01
C GLY A 604 24.52 -2.52 -8.19
N PRO A 605 24.46 -3.39 -7.16
CA PRO A 605 23.88 -4.72 -7.28
C PRO A 605 22.35 -4.68 -7.39
N ALA A 606 21.82 -5.64 -8.16
CA ALA A 606 20.39 -5.88 -8.32
C ALA A 606 19.71 -6.20 -6.97
N ASN A 607 18.56 -5.56 -6.72
CA ASN A 607 17.70 -5.92 -5.60
C ASN A 607 17.22 -7.38 -5.73
N PRO A 608 17.32 -8.19 -4.66
CA PRO A 608 16.76 -9.53 -4.65
C PRO A 608 15.22 -9.48 -4.64
N PRO A 609 14.54 -10.56 -5.09
CA PRO A 609 13.09 -10.67 -5.00
C PRO A 609 12.64 -10.62 -3.54
N ALA A 610 11.41 -10.12 -3.33
CA ALA A 610 10.78 -9.91 -2.03
C ALA A 610 11.10 -11.02 -1.01
N ASP A 611 11.67 -10.61 0.11
CA ASP A 611 12.15 -11.51 1.17
C ASP A 611 10.96 -12.22 1.82
N LEU A 612 10.81 -13.51 1.51
CA LEU A 612 9.81 -14.42 2.09
C LEU A 612 9.98 -14.58 3.61
N GLN A 613 11.10 -14.11 4.19
CA GLN A 613 11.40 -14.19 5.62
C GLN A 613 10.43 -13.39 6.50
N ASN A 614 9.76 -12.36 5.97
CA ASN A 614 8.79 -11.60 6.76
C ASN A 614 7.42 -12.31 6.92
N TYR A 615 7.16 -13.36 6.15
CA TYR A 615 5.86 -14.06 6.10
C TYR A 615 5.81 -15.38 6.85
N TYR A 616 6.95 -15.86 7.34
CA TYR A 616 7.00 -16.93 8.33
C TYR A 616 6.79 -16.38 9.71
#